data_AF-A0A8C3FGJ0-F1
#
_entry.id   AF-A0A8C3FGJ0-F1
#
_cell.length_a   1.000
_cell.length_b   1.000
_cell.length_c   1.000
_cell.angle_alpha   90.00
_cell.angle_beta   90.00
_cell.angle_gamma   90.00
#
_symmetry.space_group_name_H-M   'P 1'
#
loop_
_entity.id
_entity.type
_entity.pdbx_description
1 polymer ?
#
loop_
_entity_poly.entity_id
_entity_poly.type
_entity_poly.pdbx_seq_one_letter_code
_entity_poly.pdbx_strand_id
1 'polypeptide(L)'
;FLLLFLLGLNLILPRIPAAPRLSIPRRSAGTDTASSFPCHVWGFYPGDVTVTWLRDGRVLTNATRSAPQRNPDGTFNLTLTYTFTPTMSDSGSIFSCHVSHAALAQPLREEWGRCA
;
A
#
# COMPACT_ATOMS: atom_id res chain seq x y z
N PHE A 1 17.71 16.50 -34.13
CA PHE A 1 16.40 16.91 -33.60
C PHE A 1 15.37 17.22 -34.70
N LEU A 2 15.78 17.73 -35.87
CA LEU A 2 14.89 18.09 -36.99
C LEU A 2 14.64 16.99 -38.04
N LEU A 3 15.00 15.73 -37.77
CA LEU A 3 14.86 14.59 -38.71
C LEU A 3 13.81 13.55 -38.28
N LEU A 4 13.24 13.69 -37.07
CA LEU A 4 12.28 12.72 -36.53
C LEU A 4 10.81 13.01 -36.92
N PHE A 5 10.51 14.22 -37.39
CA PHE A 5 9.14 14.62 -37.75
C PHE A 5 8.65 14.03 -39.09
N LEU A 6 9.56 13.52 -39.95
CA LEU A 6 9.21 12.98 -41.27
C LEU A 6 8.69 11.52 -41.25
N LEU A 7 8.82 10.81 -40.12
CA LEU A 7 8.41 9.40 -39.99
C LEU A 7 7.02 9.20 -39.37
N GLY A 8 6.27 10.27 -39.07
CA GLY A 8 4.94 10.16 -38.46
C GLY A 8 4.92 9.48 -37.08
N LEU A 9 6.09 9.26 -36.45
CA LEU A 9 6.16 8.77 -35.08
C LEU A 9 5.73 9.90 -34.12
N ASN A 10 4.48 9.85 -33.67
CA ASN A 10 4.10 10.52 -32.44
C ASN A 10 4.94 9.94 -31.30
N LEU A 11 5.90 10.71 -30.80
CA LEU A 11 6.67 10.37 -29.60
C LEU A 11 5.77 10.57 -28.37
N ILE A 12 4.82 9.65 -28.16
CA ILE A 12 4.13 9.55 -26.88
C ILE A 12 5.13 8.94 -25.91
N LEU A 13 5.76 9.78 -25.08
CA LEU A 13 6.60 9.28 -23.99
C LEU A 13 5.73 8.41 -23.07
N PRO A 14 6.00 7.10 -22.95
CA PRO A 14 5.26 6.26 -22.03
C PRO A 14 5.49 6.79 -20.61
N ARG A 15 4.41 6.92 -19.83
CA ARG A 15 4.54 7.30 -18.42
C ARG A 15 5.33 6.22 -17.69
N ILE A 16 6.41 6.63 -17.03
CA ILE A 16 7.30 5.75 -16.30
C ILE A 16 6.55 5.21 -15.06
N PRO A 17 6.53 3.89 -14.83
CA PRO A 17 5.97 3.33 -13.61
C PRO A 17 6.66 3.90 -12.36
N ALA A 18 5.88 4.30 -11.37
CA ALA A 18 6.37 4.83 -10.11
C ALA A 18 6.10 3.82 -8.98
N ALA A 19 7.15 3.45 -8.25
CA ALA A 19 7.06 2.51 -7.15
C ALA A 19 6.33 3.14 -5.95
N PRO A 20 5.40 2.39 -5.30
CA PRO A 20 4.73 2.86 -4.09
C PRO A 20 5.71 3.08 -2.95
N ARG A 21 5.35 4.00 -2.06
CA ARG A 21 5.90 4.09 -0.69
C ARG A 21 4.88 3.59 0.31
N LEU A 22 5.34 2.93 1.34
CA LEU A 22 4.53 2.31 2.38
C LEU A 22 4.80 3.02 3.72
N SER A 23 3.77 3.16 4.55
CA SER A 23 3.93 3.58 5.95
C SER A 23 2.78 3.10 6.82
N ILE A 24 3.11 2.53 7.97
CA ILE A 24 2.17 2.21 9.05
C ILE A 24 2.45 3.16 10.23
N PRO A 25 1.50 4.02 10.66
CA PRO A 25 1.72 4.91 11.79
C PRO A 25 1.86 4.10 13.07
N ARG A 26 2.88 4.42 13.87
CA ARG A 26 3.14 3.77 15.16
C ARG A 26 2.07 4.20 16.17
N ARG A 27 1.01 3.40 16.28
CA ARG A 27 0.04 3.47 17.37
C ARG A 27 0.07 2.15 18.13
N SER A 28 0.12 2.25 19.47
CA SER A 28 -0.08 1.12 20.37
C SER A 28 -1.55 0.70 20.27
N ALA A 29 -1.81 -0.60 20.20
CA ALA A 29 -3.16 -1.12 20.36
C ALA A 29 -3.39 -1.45 21.83
N GLY A 30 -4.51 -0.99 22.39
CA GLY A 30 -4.91 -1.36 23.75
C GLY A 30 -5.71 -2.65 23.72
N THR A 31 -5.42 -3.57 24.64
CA THR A 31 -6.20 -4.79 24.86
C THR A 31 -7.67 -4.44 25.12
N ASP A 32 -8.59 -5.24 24.56
CA ASP A 32 -10.03 -5.08 24.70
C ASP A 32 -10.61 -3.77 24.14
N THR A 33 -9.81 -3.00 23.39
CA THR A 33 -10.26 -1.79 22.69
C THR A 33 -10.10 -1.92 21.18
N ALA A 34 -11.16 -1.57 20.44
CA ALA A 34 -11.12 -1.56 18.99
C ALA A 34 -10.00 -0.63 18.50
N SER A 35 -9.03 -1.21 17.81
CA SER A 35 -7.84 -0.52 17.34
C SER A 35 -7.77 -0.60 15.81
N SER A 36 -7.37 0.51 15.19
CA SER A 36 -7.32 0.64 13.73
C SER A 36 -5.89 0.84 13.23
N PHE A 37 -5.54 0.07 12.21
CA PHE A 37 -4.21 -0.03 11.62
C PHE A 37 -4.28 0.41 10.17
N PRO A 38 -4.10 1.70 9.90
CA PRO A 38 -4.03 2.18 8.53
C PRO A 38 -2.68 1.84 7.92
N CYS A 39 -2.71 1.27 6.73
CA CYS A 39 -1.55 1.09 5.87
C CYS A 39 -1.62 2.12 4.75
N HIS A 40 -0.77 3.14 4.81
CA HIS A 40 -0.74 4.21 3.82
C HIS A 40 0.19 3.86 2.66
N VAL A 41 -0.32 3.97 1.43
CA VAL A 41 0.41 3.66 0.19
C VAL A 41 0.40 4.88 -0.71
N TRP A 42 1.58 5.37 -1.10
CA TRP A 42 1.75 6.68 -1.76
C TRP A 42 2.53 6.60 -3.06
N GLY A 43 2.26 7.53 -3.98
CA GLY A 43 3.14 7.86 -5.09
C GLY A 43 3.25 6.78 -6.16
N PHE A 44 2.28 5.87 -6.27
CA PHE A 44 2.37 4.75 -7.23
C PHE A 44 1.72 5.09 -8.57
N TYR A 45 2.26 4.50 -9.65
CA TYR A 45 1.70 4.60 -11.00
C TYR A 45 2.14 3.38 -11.83
N PRO A 46 1.25 2.68 -12.57
CA PRO A 46 -0.18 2.96 -12.79
C PRO A 46 -1.03 2.74 -11.53
N GLY A 47 -2.33 3.04 -11.60
CA GLY A 47 -3.25 2.98 -10.45
C GLY A 47 -3.58 1.57 -9.94
N ASP A 48 -3.22 0.53 -10.70
CA ASP A 48 -3.42 -0.86 -10.32
C ASP A 48 -2.41 -1.25 -9.24
N VAL A 49 -2.90 -1.50 -8.02
CA VAL A 49 -2.09 -1.87 -6.86
C VAL A 49 -2.85 -2.86 -5.97
N THR A 50 -2.17 -3.91 -5.54
CA THR A 50 -2.70 -4.86 -4.55
C THR A 50 -2.12 -4.52 -3.20
N VAL A 51 -2.99 -4.31 -2.20
CA VAL A 51 -2.61 -3.99 -0.83
C VAL A 51 -3.34 -4.96 0.08
N THR A 52 -2.61 -5.58 1.02
CA THR A 52 -3.15 -6.68 1.83
C THR A 52 -2.63 -6.57 3.26
N TRP A 53 -3.51 -6.79 4.24
CA TRP A 53 -3.09 -7.01 5.63
C TRP A 53 -2.92 -8.50 5.89
N LEU A 54 -1.84 -8.87 6.57
CA LEU A 54 -1.53 -10.22 7.00
C LEU A 54 -1.37 -10.26 8.51
N ARG A 55 -1.84 -11.36 9.11
CA ARG A 55 -1.53 -11.76 10.48
C ARG A 55 -0.80 -13.10 10.43
N ASP A 56 0.44 -13.13 10.90
CA ASP A 56 1.28 -14.34 10.92
C ASP A 56 1.31 -15.06 9.55
N GLY A 57 1.41 -14.28 8.47
CA GLY A 57 1.41 -14.78 7.09
C GLY A 57 0.03 -15.06 6.48
N ARG A 58 -1.06 -14.97 7.26
CA ARG A 58 -2.43 -15.23 6.78
C ARG A 58 -3.14 -13.94 6.40
N VAL A 59 -3.80 -13.94 5.25
CA VAL A 59 -4.54 -12.78 4.71
C VAL A 59 -5.73 -12.44 5.61
N LEU A 60 -5.87 -11.16 5.93
CA LEU A 60 -7.00 -10.59 6.65
C LEU A 60 -8.00 -10.00 5.66
N THR A 61 -9.24 -10.48 5.67
CA THR A 61 -10.29 -10.07 4.72
C THR A 61 -11.07 -8.84 5.17
N ASN A 62 -11.06 -8.53 6.46
CA ASN A 62 -11.92 -7.50 7.06
C ASN A 62 -11.21 -6.13 7.09
N ALA A 63 -10.56 -5.76 5.99
CA ALA A 63 -9.88 -4.48 5.85
C ALA A 63 -10.68 -3.54 4.92
N THR A 64 -10.75 -2.27 5.30
CA THR A 64 -11.44 -1.23 4.53
C THR A 64 -10.45 -0.49 3.65
N ARG A 65 -10.71 -0.47 2.34
CA ARG A 65 -9.87 0.20 1.34
C ARG A 65 -10.46 1.56 0.98
N SER A 66 -9.64 2.62 1.05
CA SER A 66 -10.04 3.94 0.54
C SER A 66 -10.09 3.96 -0.99
N ALA A 67 -10.88 4.87 -1.56
CA ALA A 67 -10.76 5.18 -2.97
C ALA A 67 -9.33 5.67 -3.30
N PRO A 68 -8.69 5.22 -4.39
CA PRO A 68 -7.42 5.76 -4.82
C PRO A 68 -7.55 7.24 -5.19
N GLN A 69 -6.74 8.09 -4.57
CA GLN A 69 -6.69 9.52 -4.87
C GLN A 69 -5.56 9.79 -5.86
N ARG A 70 -5.86 10.55 -6.92
CA ARG A 70 -4.85 10.98 -7.89
C ARG A 70 -4.15 12.26 -7.44
N ASN A 71 -2.82 12.25 -7.50
CA ASN A 71 -1.97 13.39 -7.19
C ASN A 71 -1.78 14.32 -8.41
N PRO A 72 -1.37 15.59 -8.20
CA PRO A 72 -1.06 16.52 -9.30
C PRO A 72 0.05 16.02 -10.24
N ASP A 73 1.03 15.29 -9.72
CA ASP A 73 2.10 14.65 -10.50
C ASP A 73 1.61 13.42 -11.31
N GLY A 74 0.35 13.03 -11.13
CA GLY A 74 -0.28 11.92 -11.82
C GLY A 74 -0.09 10.55 -11.20
N THR A 75 0.57 10.46 -10.04
CA THR A 75 0.63 9.24 -9.22
C THR A 75 -0.66 9.09 -8.38
N PHE A 76 -0.78 7.98 -7.66
CA PHE A 76 -1.93 7.67 -6.82
C PHE A 76 -1.51 7.41 -5.38
N ASN A 77 -2.43 7.68 -4.45
CA ASN A 77 -2.34 7.29 -3.05
C ASN A 77 -3.58 6.51 -2.64
N LEU A 78 -3.46 5.61 -1.68
CA LEU A 78 -4.59 4.97 -1.02
C LEU A 78 -4.23 4.54 0.40
N THR A 79 -5.23 4.22 1.20
CA THR A 79 -5.06 3.62 2.52
C THR A 79 -5.87 2.33 2.64
N LEU A 80 -5.26 1.28 3.19
CA LEU A 80 -5.95 0.06 3.60
C LEU A 80 -5.95 -0.03 5.13
N THR A 81 -7.13 0.04 5.75
CA THR A 81 -7.25 0.05 7.21
C THR A 81 -7.81 -1.28 7.69
N TYR A 82 -7.08 -1.95 8.57
CA TYR A 82 -7.59 -3.10 9.31
C TYR A 82 -8.01 -2.66 10.71
N THR A 83 -9.22 -3.02 11.14
CA THR A 83 -9.74 -2.69 12.47
C THR A 83 -10.14 -3.96 13.18
N PHE A 84 -9.61 -4.18 14.38
CA PHE A 84 -10.01 -5.29 15.23
C PHE A 84 -9.82 -4.95 16.71
N THR A 85 -10.43 -5.74 17.58
CA THR A 85 -10.24 -5.65 19.02
C THR A 85 -9.19 -6.68 19.43
N PRO A 86 -7.98 -6.26 19.85
CA PRO A 86 -6.96 -7.19 20.32
C PRO A 86 -7.40 -7.87 21.61
N THR A 87 -7.08 -9.16 21.69
CA THR A 87 -7.30 -10.05 22.84
C THR A 87 -5.96 -10.59 23.32
N MET A 88 -5.94 -11.23 24.49
CA MET A 88 -4.74 -11.92 24.98
C MET A 88 -4.20 -12.99 24.02
N SER A 89 -5.06 -13.58 23.18
CA SER A 89 -4.64 -14.56 22.16
C SER A 89 -3.86 -13.95 20.99
N ASP A 90 -3.90 -12.63 20.84
CA ASP A 90 -3.16 -11.89 19.82
C ASP A 90 -1.75 -11.51 20.28
N SER A 91 -1.40 -11.76 21.55
CA SER A 91 -0.08 -11.49 22.09
C SER A 91 0.99 -12.22 21.28
N GLY A 92 1.99 -11.48 20.81
CA GLY A 92 3.08 -12.00 19.97
C GLY A 92 2.72 -12.22 18.49
N SER A 93 1.47 -12.02 18.07
CA SER A 93 1.09 -12.04 16.65
C SER A 93 1.78 -10.89 15.90
N ILE A 94 2.20 -11.15 14.66
CA ILE A 94 2.82 -10.16 13.77
C ILE A 94 1.82 -9.74 12.70
N PHE A 95 1.46 -8.46 12.72
CA PHE A 95 0.62 -7.85 11.70
C PHE A 95 1.50 -7.16 10.67
N SER A 96 1.21 -7.32 9.39
CA SER A 96 1.99 -6.66 8.34
C SER A 96 1.14 -6.25 7.16
N CYS A 97 1.49 -5.12 6.55
CA CYS A 97 0.90 -4.68 5.31
C CYS A 97 1.83 -5.04 4.14
N HIS A 98 1.26 -5.66 3.11
CA HIS A 98 1.94 -6.07 1.90
C HIS A 98 1.42 -5.29 0.70
N VAL A 99 2.32 -4.78 -0.14
CA VAL A 99 1.99 -4.04 -1.37
C VAL A 99 2.65 -4.70 -2.57
N SER A 100 1.84 -5.06 -3.56
CA SER A 100 2.29 -5.52 -4.87
C SER A 100 1.88 -4.53 -5.96
N HIS A 101 2.80 -4.21 -6.84
CA HIS A 101 2.65 -3.18 -7.87
C HIS A 101 3.63 -3.44 -9.03
N ALA A 102 3.24 -3.10 -10.26
CA ALA A 102 4.04 -3.36 -11.45
C ALA A 102 5.42 -2.66 -11.49
N ALA A 103 5.59 -1.58 -10.72
CA ALA A 103 6.87 -0.88 -10.59
C ALA A 103 7.80 -1.49 -9.53
N LEU A 104 7.38 -2.57 -8.85
CA LEU A 104 8.18 -3.28 -7.86
C LEU A 104 8.70 -4.60 -8.41
N ALA A 105 9.99 -4.88 -8.19
CA ALA A 105 10.57 -6.21 -8.47
C ALA A 105 10.11 -7.25 -7.44
N GLN A 106 9.86 -6.83 -6.20
CA GLN A 106 9.36 -7.66 -5.10
C GLN A 106 8.33 -6.88 -4.28
N PRO A 107 7.34 -7.55 -3.67
CA PRO A 107 6.35 -6.88 -2.84
C PRO A 107 6.99 -6.10 -1.67
N LEU A 108 6.49 -4.90 -1.40
CA LEU A 108 6.86 -4.18 -0.18
C LEU A 108 6.13 -4.76 1.01
N ARG A 109 6.80 -4.76 2.16
CA ARG A 109 6.26 -5.23 3.43
C ARG A 109 6.67 -4.28 4.55
N GLU A 110 5.71 -3.88 5.37
CA GLU A 110 5.97 -3.27 6.67
C GLU A 110 5.22 -4.02 7.76
N GLU A 111 5.89 -4.23 8.89
CA GLU A 111 5.31 -4.84 10.07
C GLU A 111 4.77 -3.74 11.00
N TRP A 112 3.52 -3.92 11.42
CA TRP A 112 2.99 -3.24 12.59
C TRP A 112 3.43 -4.03 13.84
N GLY A 113 3.83 -3.31 14.89
CA GLY A 113 4.50 -3.90 16.06
C GLY A 113 3.67 -4.97 16.78
N ARG A 114 4.26 -5.59 17.80
CA ARG A 114 3.60 -6.66 18.57
C ARG A 114 2.41 -6.09 19.36
N CYS A 115 1.29 -6.81 19.35
CA CYS A 115 0.25 -6.64 20.37
C CYS A 115 0.87 -6.97 21.73
N ALA A 116 0.87 -5.98 22.63
CA ALA A 116 1.34 -6.11 24.01
C ALA A 116 0.17 -6.47 24.94
#